data_AF-A0A131Z9W3-F1
#
_entry.id   AF-A0A131Z9W3-F1
#
_cell.length_a   1.000
_cell.length_b   1.000
_cell.length_c   1.000
_cell.angle_alpha   90.00
_cell.angle_beta   90.00
_cell.angle_gamma   90.00
#
_symmetry.space_group_name_H-M   'P 1'
#
loop_
_entity.id
_entity.type
_entity.pdbx_description
1 polymer ?
#
loop_
_entity_poly.entity_id
_entity_poly.type
_entity_poly.pdbx_seq_one_letter_code
_entity_poly.pdbx_strand_id
1 'polypeptide(L)'
;LRLKFFHRIFYNQTGINSRTYLSEPSYVWTRNDHSKKVHAYSCNTNNFSRFFFPQTVRDWNLLPEDFVSVSDNHDFYSRLCLQ
;
A
#
# COMPACT_ATOMS: atom_id res chain seq x y z
N LEU A 1 -3.29 -11.19 3.74
CA LEU A 1 -2.03 -11.13 4.54
C LEU A 1 -1.05 -10.05 4.07
N ARG A 2 -0.67 -9.97 2.78
CA ARG A 2 0.32 -8.98 2.30
C ARG A 2 -0.07 -7.53 2.55
N LEU A 3 -1.28 -7.12 2.13
CA LEU A 3 -1.81 -5.78 2.40
C LEU A 3 -1.94 -5.49 3.90
N LYS A 4 -2.31 -6.48 4.72
CA LYS A 4 -2.35 -6.35 6.19
C LYS A 4 -0.97 -5.98 6.74
N PHE A 5 0.08 -6.65 6.29
CA PHE A 5 1.44 -6.34 6.73
C PHE A 5 1.94 -5.00 6.20
N PHE A 6 1.66 -4.70 4.91
CA PHE A 6 1.97 -3.40 4.32
C PHE A 6 1.31 -2.24 5.06
N HIS A 7 0.04 -2.37 5.44
CA HIS A 7 -0.68 -1.40 6.26
C HIS A 7 0.06 -1.11 7.57
N ARG A 8 0.53 -2.17 8.27
CA ARG A 8 1.35 -1.98 9.48
C ARG A 8 2.67 -1.26 9.20
N ILE A 9 3.32 -1.51 8.06
CA ILE A 9 4.54 -0.76 7.67
C ILE A 9 4.19 0.70 7.43
N PHE A 10 3.14 0.97 6.64
CA PHE A 10 2.68 2.32 6.30
C PHE A 10 2.38 3.16 7.55
N TYR A 11 1.68 2.57 8.52
CA TYR A 11 1.35 3.23 9.80
C TYR A 11 2.47 3.11 10.86
N ASN A 12 3.69 2.70 10.49
CA ASN A 12 4.86 2.59 11.36
C ASN A 12 4.69 1.66 12.58
N GLN A 13 3.91 0.59 12.45
CA GLN A 13 3.55 -0.39 13.50
C GLN A 13 4.44 -1.65 13.51
N THR A 14 5.57 -1.65 12.79
CA THR A 14 6.45 -2.83 12.62
C THR A 14 7.91 -2.59 13.01
N GLY A 15 8.30 -1.33 13.29
CA GLY A 15 9.71 -0.93 13.44
C GLY A 15 10.50 -0.83 12.12
N ILE A 16 9.92 -1.27 11.00
CA ILE A 16 10.49 -1.04 9.66
C ILE A 16 10.33 0.44 9.33
N ASN A 17 11.42 1.09 8.94
CA ASN A 17 11.37 2.47 8.49
C ASN A 17 10.60 2.56 7.16
N SER A 18 9.35 3.03 7.23
CA SER A 18 8.48 3.18 6.07
C SER A 18 9.10 4.06 4.99
N ARG A 19 9.82 5.13 5.35
CA ARG A 19 10.44 6.06 4.40
C ARG A 19 11.53 5.43 3.52
N THR A 20 12.13 4.33 3.97
CA THR A 20 13.14 3.59 3.17
C THR A 20 12.51 2.83 2.01
N TYR A 21 11.25 2.42 2.15
CA TYR A 21 10.57 1.56 1.17
C TYR A 21 9.40 2.27 0.49
N LEU A 22 8.73 3.18 1.17
CA LEU A 22 7.52 3.84 0.71
C LEU A 22 7.85 5.30 0.41
N SER A 23 7.91 5.62 -0.88
CA SER A 23 8.14 6.97 -1.36
C SER A 23 6.82 7.68 -1.66
N GLU A 24 6.82 9.00 -1.52
CA GLU A 24 5.68 9.84 -1.90
C GLU A 24 5.39 9.73 -3.40
N PRO A 25 4.11 9.65 -3.80
CA PRO A 25 3.74 9.59 -5.21
C PRO A 25 4.17 10.86 -5.94
N SER A 26 4.70 10.72 -7.15
CA SER A 26 5.09 11.87 -7.98
C SER A 26 3.87 12.66 -8.49
N TYR A 27 2.71 12.02 -8.54
CA TYR A 27 1.45 12.62 -8.93
C TYR A 27 0.26 11.83 -8.35
N VAL A 28 -0.82 12.54 -8.00
CA VAL A 28 -2.07 11.98 -7.49
C VAL A 28 -3.23 12.49 -8.36
N TRP A 29 -3.91 11.57 -9.04
CA TRP A 29 -5.11 11.82 -9.83
C TRP A 29 -6.33 11.85 -8.89
N THR A 30 -6.86 13.03 -8.57
CA THR A 30 -7.95 13.21 -7.59
C THR A 30 -9.16 12.29 -7.78
N ARG A 31 -9.47 11.90 -9.02
CA ARG A 31 -10.63 11.04 -9.34
C ARG A 31 -10.38 9.55 -9.19
N ASN A 32 -9.13 9.11 -9.28
CA ASN A 32 -8.78 7.70 -9.41
C ASN A 32 -7.88 7.21 -8.27
N ASP A 33 -7.18 8.12 -7.61
CA ASP A 33 -6.23 7.82 -6.57
C ASP A 33 -6.79 8.19 -5.20
N HIS A 34 -6.48 7.36 -4.22
CA HIS A 34 -6.78 7.62 -2.82
C HIS A 34 -5.70 8.48 -2.13
N SER A 35 -6.04 9.09 -1.00
CA SER A 35 -5.19 10.03 -0.25
C SER A 35 -3.89 9.42 0.29
N LYS A 36 -3.86 8.09 0.44
CA LYS A 36 -2.70 7.31 0.93
C LYS A 36 -1.88 6.63 -0.17
N LYS A 37 -1.98 7.10 -1.41
CA LYS A 37 -1.25 6.52 -2.55
C LYS A 37 0.26 6.53 -2.29
N VAL A 38 0.94 5.48 -2.72
CA VAL A 38 2.40 5.34 -2.62
C VAL A 38 3.02 5.33 -4.02
N HIS A 39 4.24 5.85 -4.17
CA HIS A 39 4.95 5.79 -5.45
C HIS A 39 5.10 4.34 -5.93
N ALA A 40 4.61 4.06 -7.13
CA ALA A 40 4.76 2.74 -7.74
C ALA A 40 6.23 2.49 -8.11
N TYR A 41 6.74 1.29 -7.81
CA TYR A 41 8.08 0.91 -8.24
C TYR A 41 8.14 0.75 -9.76
N SER A 42 9.17 1.33 -10.39
CA SER A 42 9.55 0.96 -11.74
C SER A 42 10.37 -0.34 -11.69
N CYS A 43 9.88 -1.37 -12.36
CA CYS A 43 10.54 -2.68 -12.42
C CYS A 43 10.71 -3.07 -13.88
N ASN A 44 11.95 -3.06 -14.37
CA ASN A 44 12.25 -3.38 -15.77
C ASN A 44 12.23 -4.90 -16.05
N THR A 45 12.26 -5.73 -15.01
CA THR A 45 12.25 -7.19 -15.12
C THR A 45 11.04 -7.80 -14.42
N ASN A 46 10.46 -8.82 -15.05
CA ASN A 46 9.27 -9.52 -14.56
C ASN A 46 9.50 -10.25 -13.22
N ASN A 47 10.76 -10.47 -12.84
CA ASN A 47 11.11 -11.14 -11.59
C ASN A 47 11.03 -10.18 -10.40
N PHE A 48 11.49 -8.93 -10.58
CA PHE A 48 11.48 -7.92 -9.53
C PHE A 48 10.07 -7.37 -9.26
N SER A 49 9.21 -7.32 -10.29
CA SER A 49 7.81 -6.91 -10.14
C SER A 49 6.99 -7.82 -9.21
N ARG A 50 7.44 -9.07 -9.01
CA ARG A 50 6.78 -10.06 -8.13
C ARG A 50 7.23 -9.99 -6.67
N PHE A 51 8.23 -9.16 -6.36
CA PHE A 51 8.71 -8.98 -4.99
C PHE A 51 7.66 -8.32 -4.09
N PHE A 52 7.91 -8.35 -2.79
CA PHE A 52 6.94 -7.90 -1.79
C PHE A 52 6.44 -6.48 -2.06
N PHE A 53 7.35 -5.50 -2.10
CA PHE A 53 6.95 -4.10 -2.22
C PHE A 53 6.39 -3.72 -3.59
N PRO A 54 7.01 -4.05 -4.74
CA PRO A 54 6.48 -3.67 -6.05
C PRO A 54 5.04 -4.15 -6.28
N GLN A 55 4.77 -5.41 -5.97
CA GLN A 55 3.42 -5.95 -6.14
C GLN A 55 2.45 -5.38 -5.11
N THR A 56 2.84 -5.29 -3.83
CA THR A 56 1.89 -4.86 -2.79
C THR A 56 1.60 -3.36 -2.81
N VAL A 57 2.53 -2.52 -3.28
CA VAL A 57 2.23 -1.11 -3.57
C VAL A 57 1.21 -0.98 -4.70
N ARG A 58 1.31 -1.81 -5.74
CA ARG A 58 0.30 -1.82 -6.82
C ARG A 58 -1.08 -2.20 -6.25
N ASP A 59 -1.14 -3.27 -5.47
CA ASP A 59 -2.39 -3.71 -4.85
C ASP A 59 -2.96 -2.64 -3.90
N TRP A 60 -2.09 -2.00 -3.11
CA TRP A 60 -2.45 -0.92 -2.19
C TRP A 60 -3.04 0.28 -2.94
N ASN A 61 -2.38 0.72 -4.01
CA ASN A 61 -2.81 1.87 -4.82
C ASN A 61 -4.14 1.67 -5.55
N LEU A 62 -4.61 0.42 -5.66
CA LEU A 62 -5.91 0.08 -6.26
C LEU A 62 -7.03 0.04 -5.22
N LEU A 63 -6.72 0.15 -3.93
CA LEU A 63 -7.74 0.18 -2.89
C LEU A 63 -8.54 1.49 -2.94
N PRO A 64 -9.84 1.45 -2.64
CA PRO A 64 -10.61 2.68 -2.53
C PRO A 64 -10.29 3.45 -1.22
N GLU A 65 -10.67 4.73 -1.20
CA GLU A 65 -10.36 5.68 -0.10
C GLU A 65 -10.80 5.17 1.27
N ASP A 66 -11.96 4.52 1.33
CA ASP A 66 -12.58 4.01 2.56
C ASP A 66 -11.80 2.86 3.21
N PHE A 67 -11.03 2.10 2.42
CA PHE A 67 -10.12 1.08 2.96
C PHE A 67 -8.88 1.71 3.57
N VAL A 68 -8.23 2.62 2.83
CA VAL A 68 -6.94 3.20 3.26
C VAL A 68 -7.09 4.23 4.38
N SER A 69 -8.29 4.79 4.57
CA SER A 69 -8.63 5.70 5.67
C SER A 69 -8.68 5.01 7.03
N VAL A 70 -8.74 3.67 7.07
CA VAL A 70 -8.74 2.91 8.33
C VAL A 70 -7.32 2.84 8.89
N SER A 71 -7.10 3.42 10.07
CA SER A 71 -5.81 3.41 10.76
C SER A 71 -5.58 2.16 11.61
N ASP A 72 -6.65 1.49 12.07
CA ASP A 72 -6.54 0.23 12.81
C ASP A 72 -6.32 -0.95 11.86
N ASN A 73 -5.34 -1.79 12.17
CA ASN A 73 -4.96 -2.90 11.28
C ASN A 73 -5.95 -4.07 11.32
N HIS A 74 -6.63 -4.27 12.45
CA HIS A 74 -7.64 -5.33 12.57
C HIS A 74 -8.87 -4.97 11.73
N ASP A 75 -9.38 -3.75 11.89
CA ASP A 75 -10.54 -3.26 11.12
C ASP A 75 -10.25 -3.22 9.62
N PHE A 76 -9.06 -2.74 9.24
CA PHE A 76 -8.62 -2.75 7.84
C PHE A 76 -8.64 -4.17 7.27
N TYR A 77 -8.11 -5.14 8.01
CA TYR A 77 -8.07 -6.53 7.57
C TYR A 77 -9.44 -7.17 7.48
N SER A 78 -10.32 -6.91 8.45
CA SER A 78 -11.68 -7.40 8.45
C SER A 78 -12.44 -6.93 7.21
N ARG A 79 -12.27 -5.66 6.80
CA ARG A 79 -12.88 -5.14 5.56
C ARG A 79 -12.37 -5.82 4.30
N LEU A 80 -11.06 -6.10 4.21
CA LEU A 80 -10.47 -6.82 3.08
C LEU A 80 -11.00 -8.26 2.94
N CYS A 81 -11.38 -8.91 4.04
CA CYS A 81 -11.89 -10.28 4.02
C CYS A 81 -13.38 -10.39 3.66
N LEU A 82 -14.11 -9.27 3.64
CA LEU A 82 -15.55 -9.23 3.36
C LEU A 82 -15.88 -8.94 1.88
N GLN A 83 -14.86 -8.79 1.02
CA GLN A 83 -14.98 -8.75 -0.45
C GLN A 83 -14.84 -10.15 -1.04
#